data_AF-A0A0J9TZD5-F1
#
_entry.id   AF-A0A0J9TZD5-F1
#
_cell.length_a   1.000
_cell.length_b   1.000
_cell.length_c   1.000
_cell.angle_alpha   90.00
_cell.angle_beta   90.00
_cell.angle_gamma   90.00
#
_symmetry.space_group_name_H-M   'P 1'
#
loop_
_entity.id
_entity.type
_entity.pdbx_description
1 polymer ?
#
loop_
_entity_poly.entity_id
_entity_poly.type
_entity_poly.pdbx_seq_one_letter_code
_entity_poly.pdbx_strand_id
1 'polypeptide(L)'
;MAQQTTEQKLAFEKSSEYLKLNTLYEEFFKKDEKINIDNHCNNLSNPNGNHKDVRELCSKVVSYLEKIPKVSDTTKRNNYCSYLPYWFYDEIGRIHKNHSKKMDDIPIFKDIMGVANKVNVPPKTYKCTLQYDKRVNLDELLKRKISYIYFKKHDNIKSVKKNPKTEDCNNYFTYLTYIKSLYEKYYKDHCPIVWPFS
;
A
#
# COMPACT_ATOMS: atom_id res chain seq x y z
N MET A 1 -12.12 -6.36 -24.56
CA MET A 1 -11.83 -5.32 -23.54
C MET A 1 -10.42 -5.58 -23.04
N ALA A 2 -9.48 -4.67 -23.29
CA ALA A 2 -8.07 -4.93 -23.06
C ALA A 2 -7.79 -5.09 -21.56
N GLN A 3 -7.37 -6.28 -21.16
CA GLN A 3 -6.64 -6.49 -19.92
C GLN A 3 -5.45 -5.52 -19.93
N GLN A 4 -5.22 -4.77 -18.85
CA GLN A 4 -4.06 -3.88 -18.77
C GLN A 4 -2.82 -4.69 -19.10
N THR A 5 -2.12 -4.30 -20.16
CA THR A 5 -0.95 -5.05 -20.60
C THR A 5 0.15 -4.89 -19.56
N THR A 6 1.03 -5.89 -19.46
CA THR A 6 2.22 -5.82 -18.60
C THR A 6 3.03 -4.56 -18.87
N GLU A 7 3.06 -4.11 -20.13
CA GLU A 7 3.71 -2.87 -20.57
C GLU A 7 3.04 -1.61 -20.01
N GLN A 8 1.71 -1.53 -20.02
CA GLN A 8 0.98 -0.39 -19.45
C GLN A 8 1.19 -0.30 -17.94
N LYS A 9 1.18 -1.43 -17.23
CA LYS A 9 1.45 -1.47 -15.78
C LYS A 9 2.88 -1.01 -15.47
N LEU A 10 3.87 -1.48 -16.24
CA LEU A 10 5.27 -1.08 -16.07
C LEU A 10 5.48 0.42 -16.35
N ALA A 11 4.86 0.95 -17.41
CA ALA A 11 4.92 2.37 -17.73
C ALA A 11 4.30 3.22 -16.60
N PHE A 12 3.15 2.79 -16.08
CA PHE A 12 2.53 3.42 -14.91
C PHE A 12 3.46 3.41 -13.69
N GLU A 13 4.06 2.27 -13.34
CA GLU A 13 4.95 2.15 -12.19
C GLU A 13 6.14 3.12 -12.30
N LYS A 14 6.78 3.19 -13.47
CA LYS A 14 7.89 4.11 -13.75
C LYS A 14 7.47 5.58 -13.65
N SER A 15 6.38 5.96 -14.29
CA SER A 15 5.88 7.35 -14.23
C SER A 15 5.43 7.74 -12.82
N SER A 16 4.80 6.80 -12.10
CA SER A 16 4.40 7.01 -10.71
C SER A 16 5.60 7.20 -9.78
N GLU A 17 6.70 6.49 -10.01
CA GLU A 17 7.95 6.67 -9.26
C GLU A 17 8.65 7.99 -9.60
N TYR A 18 8.77 8.32 -10.89
CA TYR A 18 9.35 9.59 -11.36
C TYR A 18 8.66 10.80 -10.72
N LEU A 19 7.32 10.79 -10.70
CA LEU A 19 6.51 11.86 -10.13
C LEU A 19 6.40 11.79 -8.60
N LYS A 20 6.99 10.77 -7.95
CA LYS A 20 6.83 10.48 -6.52
C LYS A 20 5.35 10.33 -6.11
N LEU A 21 4.53 9.70 -6.95
CA LEU A 21 3.10 9.42 -6.73
C LEU A 21 2.82 7.94 -6.38
N ASN A 22 3.86 7.15 -6.11
CA ASN A 22 3.78 5.72 -5.77
C ASN A 22 3.81 5.43 -4.25
N THR A 23 4.11 6.44 -3.43
CA THR A 23 4.29 6.32 -1.97
C THR A 23 3.77 7.56 -1.23
N LEU A 24 3.55 7.39 0.08
CA LEU A 24 3.23 8.46 1.02
C LEU A 24 4.15 8.39 2.24
N TYR A 25 4.37 9.54 2.87
CA TYR A 25 5.03 9.66 4.17
C TYR A 25 6.41 8.96 4.23
N GLU A 26 7.22 9.09 3.16
CA GLU A 26 8.51 8.39 3.02
C GLU A 26 9.50 8.67 4.16
N GLU A 27 9.41 9.87 4.75
CA GLU A 27 10.21 10.26 5.93
C GLU A 27 9.90 9.38 7.16
N PHE A 28 8.67 8.85 7.25
CA PHE A 28 8.22 7.97 8.33
C PHE A 28 8.36 6.49 7.95
N PHE A 29 7.96 6.11 6.73
CA PHE A 29 8.04 4.74 6.20
C PHE A 29 9.29 4.53 5.35
N LYS A 30 10.46 4.65 5.98
CA LYS A 30 11.75 4.55 5.31
C LYS A 30 12.01 3.13 4.78
N LYS A 31 12.36 3.02 3.49
CA LYS A 31 12.70 1.73 2.85
C LYS A 31 13.99 1.13 3.43
N ASP A 32 15.03 1.95 3.61
CA ASP A 32 16.39 1.50 3.96
C ASP A 32 16.74 1.69 5.46
N GLU A 33 15.74 1.87 6.33
CA GLU A 33 15.98 1.91 7.78
C GLU A 33 16.44 0.53 8.25
N LYS A 34 17.71 0.44 8.66
CA LYS A 34 18.22 -0.73 9.38
C LYS A 34 17.51 -0.81 10.72
N ILE A 35 16.81 -1.91 10.95
CA ILE A 35 16.11 -2.17 12.20
C ILE A 35 16.66 -3.45 12.83
N ASN A 36 16.77 -3.43 14.16
CA ASN A 36 17.06 -4.65 14.90
C ASN A 36 15.85 -5.59 14.83
N ILE A 37 16.10 -6.89 14.76
CA ILE A 37 15.00 -7.86 14.76
C ILE A 37 14.29 -7.80 16.11
N ASP A 38 12.99 -7.58 16.05
CA ASP A 38 12.14 -7.57 17.23
C ASP A 38 11.97 -9.00 17.77
N ASN A 39 11.98 -9.15 19.09
CA ASN A 39 11.87 -10.46 19.73
C ASN A 39 10.57 -11.19 19.38
N HIS A 40 9.48 -10.44 19.15
CA HIS A 40 8.21 -11.01 18.69
C HIS A 40 8.30 -11.61 17.28
N CYS A 41 9.30 -11.23 16.49
CA CYS A 41 9.52 -11.68 15.12
C CYS A 41 10.57 -12.80 14.99
N ASN A 42 11.33 -13.13 16.04
CA ASN A 42 12.45 -14.09 15.99
C ASN A 42 12.07 -15.48 15.48
N ASN A 43 10.85 -15.94 15.80
CA ASN A 43 10.38 -17.27 15.42
C ASN A 43 9.83 -17.33 13.99
N LEU A 44 9.75 -16.20 13.29
CA LEU A 44 9.26 -16.19 11.91
C LEU A 44 10.30 -16.80 10.97
N SER A 45 9.81 -17.54 10.00
CA SER A 45 10.61 -18.26 9.02
C SER A 45 9.91 -18.23 7.66
N ASN A 46 10.69 -18.25 6.58
CA ASN A 46 10.16 -18.40 5.24
C ASN A 46 10.67 -19.72 4.66
N PRO A 47 9.87 -20.79 4.61
CA PRO A 47 10.32 -22.09 4.10
C PRO A 47 10.84 -22.04 2.66
N ASN A 48 10.36 -21.06 1.87
CA ASN A 48 10.61 -20.94 0.44
C ASN A 48 11.41 -19.68 0.09
N GLY A 49 12.10 -19.06 1.05
CA GLY A 49 12.84 -17.82 0.79
C GLY A 49 13.71 -17.38 1.96
N ASN A 50 14.10 -16.10 1.95
CA ASN A 50 15.02 -15.58 2.95
C ASN A 50 14.29 -15.32 4.29
N HIS A 51 14.64 -16.09 5.31
CA HIS A 51 14.13 -15.94 6.67
C HIS A 51 14.41 -14.54 7.24
N LYS A 52 15.56 -13.94 6.90
CA LYS A 52 15.96 -12.62 7.38
C LYS A 52 15.00 -11.54 6.90
N ASP A 53 14.61 -11.58 5.62
CA ASP A 53 13.72 -10.57 5.02
C ASP A 53 12.33 -10.57 5.67
N VAL A 54 11.81 -11.75 6.03
CA VAL A 54 10.52 -11.85 6.74
C VAL A 54 10.60 -11.30 8.16
N ARG A 55 11.68 -11.60 8.88
CA ARG A 55 11.90 -11.08 10.23
C ARG A 55 12.10 -9.57 10.24
N GLU A 56 12.84 -9.03 9.26
CA GLU A 56 13.03 -7.59 9.08
C GLU A 56 11.70 -6.88 8.76
N LEU A 57 10.91 -7.43 7.84
CA LEU A 57 9.59 -6.90 7.52
C LEU A 57 8.65 -6.90 8.74
N CYS A 58 8.61 -8.02 9.48
CA CYS A 58 7.87 -8.11 10.73
C CYS A 58 8.31 -7.03 11.73
N SER A 59 9.62 -6.86 11.91
CA SER A 59 10.18 -5.90 12.87
C SER A 59 9.85 -4.46 12.47
N LYS A 60 9.85 -4.14 11.17
CA LYS A 60 9.38 -2.84 10.67
C LYS A 60 7.91 -2.61 11.00
N VAL A 61 7.04 -3.61 10.76
CA VAL A 61 5.61 -3.55 11.11
C VAL A 61 5.42 -3.27 12.60
N VAL A 62 6.08 -4.04 13.47
CA VAL A 62 6.02 -3.85 14.93
C VAL A 62 6.47 -2.43 15.31
N SER A 63 7.60 -1.99 14.78
CA SER A 63 8.13 -0.65 15.03
C SER A 63 7.15 0.46 14.64
N TYR A 64 6.49 0.35 13.49
CA TYR A 64 5.48 1.34 13.09
C TYR A 64 4.25 1.31 14.00
N LEU A 65 3.78 0.12 14.39
CA LEU A 65 2.66 -0.02 15.34
C LEU A 65 2.98 0.58 16.72
N GLU A 66 4.24 0.59 17.15
CA GLU A 66 4.67 1.22 18.40
C GLU A 66 4.96 2.72 18.28
N LYS A 67 5.52 3.16 17.15
CA LYS A 67 5.89 4.56 16.89
C LYS A 67 4.66 5.42 16.60
N ILE A 68 3.70 4.93 15.81
CA ILE A 68 2.50 5.70 15.40
C ILE A 68 1.71 6.21 16.61
N PRO A 69 1.35 5.40 17.63
CA PRO A 69 0.65 5.87 18.82
C PRO A 69 1.34 7.02 19.57
N LYS A 70 2.67 7.12 19.46
CA LYS A 70 3.51 8.13 20.13
C LYS A 70 3.58 9.45 19.35
N VAL A 71 3.04 9.53 18.14
CA VAL A 71 2.98 10.77 17.36
C VAL A 71 1.96 11.72 18.01
N SER A 72 2.45 12.91 18.42
CA SER A 72 1.66 13.94 19.10
C SER A 72 0.61 14.58 18.19
N ASP A 73 0.98 14.87 16.94
CA ASP A 73 0.07 15.37 15.91
C ASP A 73 -0.96 14.30 15.54
N THR A 74 -2.21 14.53 15.94
CA THR A 74 -3.31 13.57 15.73
C THR A 74 -3.61 13.35 14.26
N THR A 75 -3.51 14.38 13.42
CA THR A 75 -3.76 14.28 11.97
C THR A 75 -2.68 13.43 11.32
N LYS A 76 -1.40 13.68 11.62
CA LYS A 76 -0.29 12.86 11.13
C LYS A 76 -0.39 11.42 11.62
N ARG A 77 -0.67 11.22 12.92
CA ARG A 77 -0.86 9.90 13.52
C ARG A 77 -1.92 9.09 12.78
N ASN A 78 -3.10 9.67 12.58
CA ASN A 78 -4.21 9.01 11.89
C ASN A 78 -3.87 8.71 10.42
N ASN A 79 -3.19 9.64 9.74
CA ASN A 79 -2.75 9.46 8.37
C ASN A 79 -1.72 8.33 8.22
N TYR A 80 -0.72 8.26 9.12
CA TYR A 80 0.26 7.18 9.14
C TYR A 80 -0.42 5.84 9.43
N CYS A 81 -1.32 5.79 10.41
CA CYS A 81 -2.06 4.57 10.72
C CYS A 81 -2.91 4.09 9.54
N SER A 82 -3.61 5.02 8.87
CA SER A 82 -4.45 4.70 7.71
C SER A 82 -3.63 4.24 6.51
N TYR A 83 -2.39 4.71 6.37
CA TYR A 83 -1.50 4.31 5.27
C TYR A 83 -0.72 3.02 5.52
N LEU A 84 -0.46 2.67 6.79
CA LEU A 84 0.34 1.51 7.16
C LEU A 84 -0.12 0.19 6.49
N PRO A 85 -1.42 -0.16 6.41
CA PRO A 85 -1.85 -1.36 5.69
C PRO A 85 -1.44 -1.35 4.21
N TYR A 86 -1.56 -0.20 3.53
CA TYR A 86 -1.18 -0.07 2.13
C TYR A 86 0.33 -0.19 1.92
N TRP A 87 1.12 0.37 2.82
CA TRP A 87 2.57 0.15 2.84
C TRP A 87 2.87 -1.35 3.00
N PHE A 88 2.18 -2.03 3.91
CA PHE A 88 2.40 -3.46 4.16
C PHE A 88 2.01 -4.34 2.96
N TYR A 89 0.93 -4.02 2.24
CA TYR A 89 0.55 -4.73 1.01
C TYR A 89 1.65 -4.67 -0.05
N ASP A 90 2.30 -3.51 -0.19
CA ASP A 90 3.38 -3.30 -1.14
C ASP A 90 4.59 -4.19 -0.84
N GLU A 91 4.98 -4.27 0.44
CA GLU A 91 6.08 -5.15 0.89
C GLU A 91 5.76 -6.63 0.66
N ILE A 92 4.53 -7.06 0.98
CA ILE A 92 4.09 -8.43 0.71
C ILE A 92 4.04 -8.70 -0.80
N GLY A 93 3.59 -7.75 -1.62
CA GLY A 93 3.58 -7.87 -3.08
C GLY A 93 4.97 -7.97 -3.71
N ARG A 94 5.99 -7.38 -3.09
CA ARG A 94 7.39 -7.55 -3.52
C ARG A 94 7.89 -8.97 -3.27
N ILE A 95 7.55 -9.55 -2.13
CA ILE A 95 8.01 -10.89 -1.72
C ILE A 95 7.18 -11.99 -2.40
N HIS A 96 5.85 -11.89 -2.35
CA HIS A 96 4.92 -12.87 -2.90
C HIS A 96 4.50 -12.49 -4.32
N LYS A 97 5.12 -13.08 -5.34
CA LYS A 97 4.88 -12.73 -6.74
C LYS A 97 3.49 -13.12 -7.28
N ASN A 98 2.79 -14.08 -6.65
CA ASN A 98 1.46 -14.48 -7.09
C ASN A 98 0.37 -13.58 -6.46
N HIS A 99 0.08 -12.45 -7.09
CA HIS A 99 -0.89 -11.48 -6.57
C HIS A 99 -2.36 -11.92 -6.68
N SER A 100 -2.65 -13.06 -7.31
CA SER A 100 -4.02 -13.59 -7.43
C SER A 100 -4.55 -14.23 -6.13
N LYS A 101 -3.66 -14.52 -5.17
CA LYS A 101 -4.02 -15.12 -3.88
C LYS A 101 -4.63 -14.09 -2.92
N LYS A 102 -5.54 -14.54 -2.06
CA LYS A 102 -6.02 -13.74 -0.93
C LYS A 102 -4.91 -13.61 0.09
N MET A 103 -4.95 -12.51 0.84
CA MET A 103 -3.91 -12.21 1.82
C MET A 103 -3.79 -13.31 2.89
N ASP A 104 -4.92 -13.86 3.33
CA ASP A 104 -5.00 -14.95 4.32
C ASP A 104 -4.36 -16.26 3.85
N ASP A 105 -4.25 -16.44 2.53
CA ASP A 105 -3.61 -17.61 1.92
C ASP A 105 -2.09 -17.45 1.77
N ILE A 106 -1.54 -16.28 2.13
CA ILE A 106 -0.11 -15.97 2.06
C ILE A 106 0.50 -16.21 3.45
N PRO A 107 1.31 -17.27 3.65
CA PRO A 107 1.79 -17.66 4.98
C PRO A 107 2.55 -16.54 5.71
N ILE A 108 3.44 -15.84 4.99
CA ILE A 108 4.25 -14.73 5.54
C ILE A 108 3.35 -13.62 6.08
N PHE A 109 2.27 -13.28 5.37
CA PHE A 109 1.33 -12.27 5.84
C PHE A 109 0.62 -12.72 7.13
N LYS A 110 0.11 -13.95 7.14
CA LYS A 110 -0.60 -14.52 8.30
C LYS A 110 0.28 -14.54 9.55
N ASP A 111 1.54 -14.92 9.39
CA ASP A 111 2.52 -14.97 10.47
C ASP A 111 2.80 -13.57 11.05
N ILE A 112 3.05 -12.58 10.18
CA ILE A 112 3.29 -11.19 10.60
C ILE A 112 2.04 -10.59 11.24
N MET A 113 0.84 -10.84 10.70
CA MET A 113 -0.43 -10.40 11.30
C MET A 113 -0.65 -11.02 12.69
N GLY A 114 -0.27 -12.29 12.86
CA GLY A 114 -0.31 -12.98 14.16
C GLY A 114 0.58 -12.31 15.20
N VAL A 115 1.74 -11.82 14.80
CA VAL A 115 2.63 -11.00 15.66
C VAL A 115 2.02 -9.62 15.92
N ALA A 116 1.64 -8.90 14.86
CA ALA A 116 1.10 -7.55 14.93
C ALA A 116 -0.12 -7.44 15.85
N ASN A 117 -1.01 -8.44 15.83
CA ASN A 117 -2.20 -8.49 16.70
C ASN A 117 -1.87 -8.69 18.18
N LYS A 118 -0.69 -9.21 18.53
CA LYS A 118 -0.22 -9.44 19.90
C LYS A 118 0.60 -8.27 20.44
N VAL A 119 1.03 -7.34 19.60
CA VAL A 119 1.76 -6.14 20.04
C VAL A 119 0.83 -5.33 20.93
N ASN A 120 1.14 -5.33 22.23
CA ASN A 120 0.35 -4.66 23.26
C ASN A 120 0.72 -3.17 23.31
N VAL A 121 -0.06 -2.37 22.61
CA VAL A 121 -0.04 -0.91 22.77
C VAL A 121 -0.80 -0.56 24.06
N PRO A 122 -0.21 0.21 25.01
CA PRO A 122 -0.84 0.49 26.30
C PRO A 122 -2.28 1.03 26.17
N PRO A 123 -3.23 0.60 27.02
CA PRO A 123 -4.67 0.91 26.85
C PRO A 123 -5.02 2.40 26.81
N LYS A 124 -4.15 3.26 27.38
CA LYS A 124 -4.33 4.73 27.41
C LYS A 124 -3.79 5.43 26.16
N THR A 125 -3.30 4.70 25.15
CA THR A 125 -2.73 5.27 23.92
C THR A 125 -3.60 4.95 22.70
N TYR A 126 -3.51 5.79 21.67
CA TYR A 126 -4.18 5.57 20.39
C TYR A 126 -3.81 4.20 19.82
N LYS A 127 -4.80 3.37 19.50
CA LYS A 127 -4.56 2.03 18.93
C LYS A 127 -4.54 2.09 17.41
N CYS A 128 -3.37 1.87 16.82
CA CYS A 128 -3.25 1.63 15.38
C CYS A 128 -3.38 0.13 15.07
N THR A 129 -4.10 -0.24 14.01
CA THR A 129 -4.31 -1.66 13.62
C THR A 129 -4.15 -1.84 12.13
N LEU A 130 -3.70 -3.03 11.72
CA LEU A 130 -3.59 -3.43 10.32
C LEU A 130 -4.92 -3.97 9.81
N GLN A 131 -5.78 -3.09 9.33
CA GLN A 131 -7.06 -3.48 8.73
C GLN A 131 -6.88 -3.80 7.24
N TYR A 132 -7.51 -4.89 6.78
CA TYR A 132 -7.51 -5.29 5.38
C TYR A 132 -8.80 -6.01 5.02
N ASP A 133 -9.12 -6.03 3.72
CA ASP A 133 -10.28 -6.74 3.20
C ASP A 133 -9.89 -8.18 2.84
N LYS A 134 -10.27 -9.12 3.71
CA LYS A 134 -10.01 -10.55 3.54
C LYS A 134 -10.75 -11.20 2.36
N ARG A 135 -11.71 -10.50 1.72
CA ARG A 135 -12.53 -11.06 0.63
C ARG A 135 -11.83 -10.98 -0.72
N VAL A 136 -10.85 -10.08 -0.86
CA VAL A 136 -10.17 -9.78 -2.12
C VAL A 136 -8.74 -10.33 -2.16
N ASN A 137 -8.17 -10.39 -3.35
CA ASN A 137 -6.79 -10.82 -3.55
C ASN A 137 -5.77 -9.67 -3.37
N LEU A 138 -4.49 -10.03 -3.31
CA LEU A 138 -3.40 -9.07 -3.16
C LEU A 138 -3.34 -8.05 -4.31
N ASP A 139 -3.62 -8.46 -5.55
CA ASP A 139 -3.66 -7.57 -6.71
C ASP A 139 -4.71 -6.45 -6.54
N GLU A 140 -5.89 -6.78 -6.02
CA GLU A 140 -6.94 -5.81 -5.68
C GLU A 140 -6.51 -4.88 -4.53
N LEU A 141 -5.84 -5.39 -3.50
CA LEU A 141 -5.31 -4.54 -2.41
C LEU A 141 -4.22 -3.57 -2.89
N LEU A 142 -3.35 -3.99 -3.82
CA LEU A 142 -2.34 -3.13 -4.45
C LEU A 142 -2.98 -2.05 -5.33
N LYS A 143 -4.07 -2.36 -6.04
CA LYS A 143 -4.86 -1.36 -6.78
C LYS A 143 -5.52 -0.35 -5.86
N ARG A 144 -6.08 -0.80 -4.73
CA ARG A 144 -6.63 0.10 -3.70
C ARG A 144 -5.58 1.03 -3.11
N LYS A 145 -4.32 0.56 -2.93
CA LYS A 145 -3.19 1.44 -2.58
C LYS A 145 -3.00 2.55 -3.61
N ILE A 146 -2.99 2.22 -4.91
CA ILE A 146 -2.85 3.21 -5.99
C ILE A 146 -3.94 4.28 -5.90
N SER A 147 -5.22 3.86 -5.75
CA SER A 147 -6.34 4.78 -5.57
C SER A 147 -6.20 5.65 -4.32
N TYR A 148 -5.81 5.06 -3.19
CA TYR A 148 -5.61 5.79 -1.93
C TYR A 148 -4.56 6.90 -2.08
N ILE A 149 -3.42 6.61 -2.73
CA ILE A 149 -2.35 7.59 -2.94
C ILE A 149 -2.81 8.68 -3.91
N TYR A 150 -3.50 8.32 -4.99
CA TYR A 150 -4.09 9.29 -5.92
C TYR A 150 -4.98 10.29 -5.18
N PHE A 151 -5.93 9.82 -4.37
CA PHE A 151 -6.81 10.71 -3.60
C PHE A 151 -6.05 11.58 -2.60
N LYS A 152 -5.04 11.03 -1.91
CA LYS A 152 -4.22 11.80 -0.96
C LYS A 152 -3.32 12.85 -1.64
N LYS A 153 -2.97 12.67 -2.91
CA LYS A 153 -2.14 13.61 -3.69
C LYS A 153 -2.90 14.42 -4.72
N HIS A 154 -4.22 14.28 -4.78
CA HIS A 154 -5.05 14.87 -5.82
C HIS A 154 -4.89 16.38 -5.93
N ASP A 155 -4.84 17.10 -4.81
CA ASP A 155 -4.68 18.56 -4.82
C ASP A 155 -3.28 18.97 -5.32
N ASN A 156 -2.24 18.19 -4.96
CA ASN A 156 -0.89 18.40 -5.48
C ASN A 156 -0.84 18.18 -6.99
N ILE A 157 -1.51 17.13 -7.50
CA ILE A 157 -1.62 16.83 -8.93
C ILE A 157 -2.36 17.95 -9.67
N LYS A 158 -3.44 18.49 -9.08
CA LYS A 158 -4.18 19.64 -9.64
C LYS A 158 -3.36 20.92 -9.67
N SER A 159 -2.46 21.11 -8.70
CA SER A 159 -1.63 22.31 -8.56
C SER A 159 -0.41 22.36 -9.49
N VAL A 160 -0.22 21.33 -10.33
CA VAL A 160 0.89 21.27 -11.29
C VAL A 160 0.87 22.52 -12.18
N LYS A 161 2.02 23.20 -12.24
CA LYS A 161 2.17 24.55 -12.78
C LYS A 161 1.67 24.68 -14.23
N LYS A 162 1.24 25.90 -14.60
CA LYS A 162 1.18 26.32 -16.00
C LYS A 162 2.60 26.22 -16.58
N ASN A 163 2.76 25.46 -17.67
CA ASN A 163 4.00 25.14 -18.39
C ASN A 163 4.93 24.10 -17.70
N PRO A 164 4.50 22.84 -17.51
CA PRO A 164 5.40 21.76 -17.09
C PRO A 164 6.45 21.44 -18.16
N LYS A 165 7.56 20.81 -17.79
CA LYS A 165 8.48 20.22 -18.78
C LYS A 165 7.75 19.14 -19.56
N THR A 166 8.10 18.93 -20.83
CA THR A 166 7.49 17.88 -21.67
C THR A 166 7.55 16.49 -21.02
N GLU A 167 8.67 16.18 -20.35
CA GLU A 167 8.84 14.91 -19.63
C GLU A 167 7.87 14.76 -18.46
N ASP A 168 7.66 15.83 -17.68
CA ASP A 168 6.65 15.84 -16.61
C ASP A 168 5.25 15.60 -17.19
N CYS A 169 4.90 16.27 -18.29
CA CYS A 169 3.62 16.10 -18.97
C CYS A 169 3.39 14.65 -19.40
N ASN A 170 4.38 14.00 -20.01
CA ASN A 170 4.27 12.61 -20.47
C ASN A 170 4.06 11.64 -19.30
N ASN A 171 4.79 11.84 -18.20
CA ASN A 171 4.63 11.03 -16.99
C ASN A 171 3.26 11.25 -16.34
N TYR A 172 2.78 12.49 -16.25
CA TYR A 172 1.44 12.79 -15.72
C TYR A 172 0.35 12.18 -16.59
N PHE A 173 0.47 12.28 -17.92
CA PHE A 173 -0.47 11.69 -18.85
C PHE A 173 -0.54 10.17 -18.68
N THR A 174 0.62 9.51 -18.58
CA THR A 174 0.72 8.06 -18.36
C THR A 174 0.08 7.66 -17.03
N TYR A 175 0.42 8.37 -15.95
CA TYR A 175 -0.13 8.14 -14.61
C TYR A 175 -1.65 8.32 -14.58
N LEU A 176 -2.17 9.43 -15.08
CA LEU A 176 -3.60 9.76 -15.05
C LEU A 176 -4.41 8.84 -15.97
N THR A 177 -3.85 8.40 -17.09
CA THR A 177 -4.50 7.42 -17.98
C THR A 177 -4.73 6.09 -17.27
N TYR A 178 -3.74 5.62 -16.51
CA TYR A 178 -3.88 4.41 -15.71
C TYR A 178 -4.93 4.57 -14.59
N ILE A 179 -4.90 5.69 -13.86
CA ILE A 179 -5.89 5.99 -12.81
C ILE A 179 -7.31 6.03 -13.38
N LYS A 180 -7.50 6.69 -14.53
CA LYS A 180 -8.79 6.74 -15.23
C LYS A 180 -9.28 5.33 -15.59
N SER A 181 -8.42 4.50 -16.18
CA SER A 181 -8.75 3.12 -16.52
C SER A 181 -9.15 2.31 -15.28
N LEU A 182 -8.45 2.49 -14.16
CA LEU A 182 -8.79 1.81 -12.90
C LEU A 182 -10.16 2.27 -12.37
N TYR A 183 -10.42 3.58 -12.39
CA TYR A 183 -11.72 4.15 -12.00
C TYR A 183 -12.87 3.62 -12.86
N GLU A 184 -12.74 3.64 -14.19
CA GLU A 184 -13.77 3.16 -15.12
C GLU A 184 -14.10 1.68 -14.88
N LYS A 185 -13.09 0.86 -14.57
CA LYS A 185 -13.29 -0.52 -14.18
C LYS A 185 -14.11 -0.65 -12.90
N TYR A 186 -13.69 0.02 -11.81
CA TYR A 186 -14.44 -0.04 -10.55
C TYR A 186 -15.85 0.51 -10.67
N TYR A 187 -16.03 1.59 -11.42
CA TYR A 187 -17.35 2.17 -11.69
C TYR A 187 -18.26 1.15 -12.39
N LYS A 188 -17.77 0.47 -13.43
CA LYS A 188 -18.53 -0.57 -14.12
C LYS A 188 -18.87 -1.76 -13.22
N ASP A 189 -17.90 -2.22 -12.42
CA ASP A 189 -18.03 -3.43 -11.61
C ASP A 189 -18.88 -3.23 -10.34
N HIS A 190 -18.92 -2.01 -9.80
CA HIS A 190 -19.56 -1.70 -8.50
C HIS A 190 -20.65 -0.64 -8.54
N CYS A 191 -20.78 0.13 -9.63
CA CYS A 191 -21.86 1.08 -9.85
C CYS A 191 -22.65 0.72 -11.12
N PRO A 192 -23.20 -0.51 -11.24
CA PRO A 192 -24.00 -0.85 -12.40
C PRO A 192 -25.19 0.10 -12.49
N ILE A 193 -25.42 0.66 -13.68
CA ILE A 193 -26.62 1.45 -13.95
C ILE A 193 -27.80 0.48 -13.93
N VAL A 194 -28.45 0.35 -12.78
CA VAL A 194 -29.72 -0.36 -12.67
C VAL A 194 -30.77 0.58 -13.22
N TRP A 195 -31.09 0.49 -14.51
CA TRP A 195 -32.31 1.11 -15.03
C TRP A 195 -33.49 0.33 -14.46
N PRO A 196 -34.38 0.95 -13.65
CA PRO A 196 -35.49 0.24 -13.03
C PRO A 196 -36.69 0.01 -13.97
N PHE A 197 -36.51 0.13 -15.30
CA PHE A 197 -37.58 -0.07 -16.29
C PHE A 197 -36.98 -0.59 -17.61
N SER A 198 -36.97 -1.92 -17.77
CA SER A 198 -36.98 -2.63 -19.05
C SER A 198 -37.81 -3.90 -18.88
#